data_AF-A0A5A9NIC2-F1
#
_entry.id   AF-A0A5A9NIC2-F1
#
_cell.length_a   1.000
_cell.length_b   1.000
_cell.length_c   1.000
_cell.angle_alpha   90.00
_cell.angle_beta   90.00
_cell.angle_gamma   90.00
#
_symmetry.space_group_name_H-M   'P 1'
#
loop_
_entity.id
_entity.type
_entity.pdbx_description
1 polymer ?
#
loop_
_entity_poly.entity_id
_entity_poly.type
_entity_poly.pdbx_seq_one_letter_code
_entity_poly.pdbx_strand_id
1 'polypeptide(L)'
;MSANSCVTSVRLDSIKQADKPQVHLLPCEIEHDGPAEVSAFFTPTMKERKHEVSVSFRGRGMKGHELNCPQGYTGLVLKEVQKPASDQEDRIVKVSSVFHNFTYWNLETPPTSDDGVVRAMEWPMLAEAIHGPVDK
;
A
#
# COMPACT_ATOMS: atom_id res chain seq x y z
N MET A 1 29.41 26.75 1.97
CA MET A 1 28.42 26.29 2.96
C MET A 1 27.75 25.07 2.37
N SER A 2 28.29 23.88 2.62
CA SER A 2 27.64 22.64 2.17
C SER A 2 26.41 22.43 3.03
N ALA A 3 25.23 22.40 2.41
CA ALA A 3 24.05 21.86 3.07
C ALA A 3 24.33 20.37 3.29
N ASN A 4 24.53 19.95 4.54
CA ASN A 4 24.50 18.53 4.88
C ASN A 4 23.06 18.06 4.67
N SER A 5 22.74 17.61 3.46
CA SER A 5 21.43 17.04 3.14
C SER A 5 21.39 15.61 3.65
N CYS A 6 20.59 15.36 4.69
CA CYS A 6 20.19 14.01 5.09
C CYS A 6 19.53 13.30 3.90
N VAL A 7 20.00 12.10 3.56
CA VAL A 7 19.46 11.27 2.47
C VAL A 7 18.71 10.07 3.04
N THR A 8 17.54 9.78 2.51
CA THR A 8 16.85 8.49 2.77
C THR A 8 17.27 7.48 1.70
N SER A 9 17.95 6.43 2.12
CA SER A 9 18.34 5.31 1.27
C SER A 9 17.41 4.11 1.45
N VAL A 10 16.95 3.54 0.34
CA VAL A 10 16.13 2.32 0.33
C VAL A 10 17.02 1.12 0.04
N ARG A 11 17.03 0.15 0.96
CA ARG A 11 17.77 -1.11 0.79
C ARG A 11 16.85 -2.18 0.22
N LEU A 12 17.17 -2.61 -1.00
CA LEU A 12 16.37 -3.56 -1.78
C LEU A 12 16.86 -5.02 -1.64
N ASP A 13 17.92 -5.24 -0.85
CA ASP A 13 18.60 -6.53 -0.69
C ASP A 13 17.63 -7.67 -0.29
N SER A 14 16.56 -7.33 0.44
CA SER A 14 15.56 -8.27 0.95
C SER A 14 14.36 -8.52 0.04
N ILE A 15 14.23 -7.85 -1.12
CA ILE A 15 13.04 -7.97 -1.99
C ILE A 15 12.71 -9.44 -2.33
N LYS A 16 13.74 -10.24 -2.64
CA LYS A 16 13.54 -11.64 -3.09
C LYS A 16 13.05 -12.56 -1.98
N GLN A 17 13.38 -12.26 -0.72
CA GLN A 17 13.01 -13.04 0.45
C GLN A 17 11.86 -12.40 1.25
N ALA A 18 11.35 -11.25 0.79
CA ALA A 18 10.30 -10.52 1.49
C ALA A 18 8.98 -11.29 1.48
N ASP A 19 8.26 -11.21 2.60
CA ASP A 19 6.94 -11.80 2.73
C ASP A 19 5.92 -11.12 1.80
N LYS A 20 4.87 -11.85 1.46
CA LYS A 20 3.79 -11.40 0.56
C LYS A 20 2.44 -11.39 1.30
N PRO A 21 2.23 -10.42 2.21
CA PRO A 21 1.02 -10.37 3.01
C PRO A 21 -0.19 -9.95 2.17
N GLN A 22 -1.39 -10.29 2.66
CA GLN A 22 -2.61 -9.63 2.20
C GLN A 22 -2.67 -8.21 2.75
N VAL A 23 -2.93 -7.25 1.88
CA VAL A 23 -2.99 -5.81 2.22
C VAL A 23 -4.43 -5.34 2.06
N HIS A 24 -4.93 -4.59 3.05
CA HIS A 24 -6.27 -4.04 3.06
C HIS A 24 -6.22 -2.53 3.33
N LEU A 25 -6.87 -1.74 2.47
CA LEU A 25 -7.10 -0.32 2.69
C LEU A 25 -8.52 -0.11 3.19
N LEU A 26 -8.66 0.25 4.47
CA LEU A 26 -9.95 0.42 5.14
C LEU A 26 -10.50 1.85 5.00
N PRO A 27 -11.82 2.06 4.96
CA PRO A 27 -12.47 3.37 4.89
C PRO A 27 -12.59 4.00 6.30
N CYS A 28 -11.55 3.87 7.11
CA CYS A 28 -11.50 4.42 8.46
C CYS A 28 -10.07 4.60 8.94
N GLU A 29 -9.90 5.52 9.88
CA GLU A 29 -8.64 5.70 10.61
C GLU A 29 -8.62 4.83 11.87
N ILE A 30 -7.48 4.21 12.14
CA ILE A 30 -7.23 3.42 13.34
C ILE A 30 -6.04 4.06 14.04
N GLU A 31 -6.25 4.64 15.22
CA GLU A 31 -5.18 5.33 15.97
C GLU A 31 -4.08 4.39 16.48
N HIS A 32 -4.38 3.09 16.58
CA HIS A 32 -3.40 2.09 17.00
C HIS A 32 -2.48 1.69 15.84
N ASP A 33 -1.18 1.94 16.01
CA ASP A 33 -0.12 1.45 15.14
C ASP A 33 0.64 0.29 15.83
N GLY A 34 0.40 -0.93 15.37
CA GLY A 34 0.97 -2.14 15.97
C GLY A 34 0.37 -3.44 15.43
N PRO A 35 0.78 -4.59 15.99
CA PRO A 35 0.25 -5.89 15.61
C PRO A 35 -1.26 -6.00 15.82
N ALA A 36 -1.96 -6.68 14.91
CA ALA A 36 -3.38 -6.97 15.01
C ALA A 36 -3.69 -8.39 14.54
N GLU A 37 -4.67 -9.03 15.18
CA GLU A 37 -5.09 -10.41 14.91
C GLU A 37 -6.04 -10.49 13.68
N VAL A 38 -5.57 -10.01 12.52
CA VAL A 38 -6.34 -9.92 11.27
C VAL A 38 -6.81 -11.29 10.77
N SER A 39 -5.98 -12.32 10.93
CA SER A 39 -6.30 -13.70 10.55
C SER A 39 -7.37 -14.34 11.43
N ALA A 40 -7.52 -13.91 12.68
CA ALA A 40 -8.51 -14.43 13.61
C ALA A 40 -9.87 -13.73 13.48
N PHE A 41 -9.87 -12.41 13.23
CA PHE A 41 -11.11 -11.62 13.29
C PHE A 41 -11.60 -11.10 11.93
N PHE A 42 -10.71 -10.65 11.05
CA PHE A 42 -11.10 -9.99 9.82
C PHE A 42 -11.26 -10.99 8.68
N THR A 43 -10.18 -11.69 8.34
CA THR A 43 -10.08 -12.65 7.22
C THR A 43 -11.20 -13.70 7.23
N PRO A 44 -11.52 -14.36 8.36
CA PRO A 44 -12.54 -15.42 8.38
C PRO A 44 -13.97 -14.91 8.16
N THR A 45 -14.21 -13.61 8.32
CA THR A 45 -15.55 -13.01 8.17
C THR A 45 -15.80 -12.44 6.78
N MET A 46 -14.78 -12.46 5.91
CA MET A 46 -14.89 -12.04 4.52
C MET A 46 -15.77 -13.01 3.74
N LYS A 47 -16.67 -12.45 2.92
CA LYS A 47 -17.60 -13.19 2.07
C LYS A 47 -17.43 -12.74 0.63
N GLU A 48 -17.12 -13.68 -0.25
CA GLU A 48 -16.97 -13.42 -1.68
C GLU A 48 -18.23 -13.82 -2.46
N ARG A 49 -18.71 -12.91 -3.32
CA ARG A 49 -19.81 -13.17 -4.25
C ARG A 49 -19.55 -12.44 -5.56
N LYS A 50 -19.43 -13.18 -6.67
CA LYS A 50 -19.41 -12.61 -8.05
C LYS A 50 -18.53 -11.35 -8.19
N HIS A 51 -17.28 -11.41 -7.73
CA HIS A 51 -16.28 -10.32 -7.76
C HIS A 51 -16.46 -9.16 -6.77
N GLU A 52 -17.39 -9.31 -5.82
CA GLU A 52 -17.55 -8.41 -4.68
C GLU A 52 -17.15 -9.14 -3.41
N VAL A 53 -16.26 -8.53 -2.62
CA VAL A 53 -15.91 -9.02 -1.29
C VAL A 53 -16.66 -8.19 -0.27
N SER A 54 -17.19 -8.81 0.77
CA SER A 54 -17.87 -8.09 1.86
C SER A 54 -17.39 -8.57 3.21
N VAL A 55 -17.27 -7.66 4.17
CA VAL A 55 -16.80 -7.95 5.53
C VAL A 55 -17.48 -7.00 6.51
N SER A 56 -17.46 -7.34 7.80
CA SER A 56 -17.87 -6.41 8.85
C SER A 56 -16.66 -6.01 9.68
N PHE A 57 -16.46 -4.72 9.89
CA PHE A 57 -15.46 -4.22 10.82
C PHE A 57 -16.13 -3.31 11.84
N ARG A 58 -15.94 -3.60 13.13
CA ARG A 58 -16.60 -2.89 14.24
C ARG A 58 -18.13 -2.81 14.09
N GLY A 59 -18.75 -3.86 13.54
CA GLY A 59 -20.20 -3.93 13.32
C GLY A 59 -20.69 -3.19 12.08
N ARG A 60 -19.81 -2.57 11.29
CA ARG A 60 -20.16 -1.85 10.06
C ARG A 60 -19.83 -2.68 8.83
N GLY A 61 -20.79 -2.80 7.92
CA GLY A 61 -20.61 -3.52 6.67
C GLY A 61 -19.72 -2.75 5.70
N MET A 62 -18.76 -3.45 5.10
CA MET A 62 -17.88 -2.92 4.07
C MET A 62 -17.96 -3.79 2.82
N LYS A 63 -17.81 -3.14 1.67
CA LYS A 63 -17.72 -3.76 0.36
C LYS A 63 -16.35 -3.48 -0.21
N GLY A 64 -15.72 -4.50 -0.76
CA GLY A 64 -14.33 -4.45 -1.18
C GLY A 64 -14.14 -5.00 -2.58
N HIS A 65 -13.11 -4.49 -3.22
CA HIS A 65 -12.63 -4.94 -4.52
C HIS A 65 -11.11 -5.08 -4.47
N GLU A 66 -10.58 -6.09 -5.13
CA GLU A 66 -9.14 -6.25 -5.26
C GLU A 66 -8.61 -5.31 -6.34
N LEU A 67 -7.64 -4.47 -5.98
CA LEU A 67 -6.93 -3.60 -6.90
C LEU A 67 -5.53 -4.16 -7.14
N ASN A 68 -5.19 -4.33 -8.41
CA ASN A 68 -3.85 -4.74 -8.82
C ASN A 68 -2.93 -3.51 -8.88
N CYS A 69 -1.65 -3.71 -8.56
CA CYS A 69 -0.62 -2.72 -8.86
C CYS A 69 -0.58 -2.46 -10.37
N PRO A 70 -0.22 -1.24 -10.82
CA PRO A 70 -0.19 -0.92 -12.24
C PRO A 70 0.86 -1.77 -12.96
N GLN A 71 0.69 -2.00 -14.26
CA GLN A 71 1.59 -2.85 -15.03
C GLN A 71 3.04 -2.33 -14.94
N GLY A 72 3.97 -3.23 -14.61
CA GLY A 72 5.38 -2.88 -14.42
C GLY A 72 5.73 -2.36 -13.01
N TYR A 73 4.76 -2.22 -12.12
CA TYR A 73 4.95 -1.77 -10.75
C TYR A 73 4.73 -2.88 -9.73
N THR A 74 5.29 -2.69 -8.54
CA THR A 74 5.06 -3.54 -7.37
C THR A 74 4.89 -2.67 -6.14
N GLY A 75 4.06 -3.12 -5.20
CA GLY A 75 3.95 -2.52 -3.88
C GLY A 75 5.09 -2.98 -2.97
N LEU A 76 5.65 -2.05 -2.20
CA LEU A 76 6.67 -2.31 -1.18
C LEU A 76 6.18 -1.79 0.17
N VAL A 77 6.30 -2.60 1.21
CA VAL A 77 6.21 -2.14 2.60
C VAL A 77 7.63 -1.89 3.09
N LEU A 78 7.90 -0.65 3.47
CA LEU A 78 9.21 -0.19 3.93
C LEU A 78 9.20 -0.04 5.45
N LYS A 79 10.26 -0.53 6.10
CA LYS A 79 10.45 -0.37 7.53
C LYS A 79 11.78 0.33 7.81
N GLU A 80 11.73 1.37 8.61
CA GLU A 80 12.92 2.01 9.16
C GLU A 80 13.55 1.09 10.21
N VAL A 81 14.82 0.73 10.01
CA VAL A 81 15.51 -0.26 10.85
C VAL A 81 16.18 0.40 12.04
N GLN A 82 16.65 1.64 11.85
CA GLN A 82 17.31 2.44 12.86
C GLN A 82 16.69 3.83 12.79
N LYS A 83 16.18 4.30 13.92
CA LYS A 83 15.70 5.67 14.04
C LYS A 83 16.95 6.58 14.08
N PRO A 84 17.10 7.53 13.15
CA PRO A 84 18.21 8.47 13.20
C PRO A 84 18.19 9.24 14.52
N ALA A 85 19.36 9.50 15.10
CA ALA A 85 19.49 10.23 16.35
C ALA A 85 19.27 11.74 16.17
N SER A 86 19.38 12.23 14.93
CA SER A 86 19.09 13.62 14.55
C SER A 86 18.67 13.72 13.08
N ASP A 87 18.05 14.85 12.70
CA ASP A 87 17.63 15.13 11.33
C ASP A 87 18.81 15.32 10.34
N GLN A 88 20.05 15.28 10.83
CA GLN A 88 21.26 15.38 10.01
C GLN A 88 21.83 14.01 9.62
N GLU A 89 21.31 12.92 10.18
CA GLU A 89 21.77 11.56 9.89
C GLU A 89 21.01 10.94 8.73
N ASP A 90 21.73 10.25 7.85
CA ASP A 90 21.13 9.51 6.75
C ASP A 90 20.17 8.43 7.28
N ARG A 91 19.03 8.30 6.59
CA ARG A 91 17.97 7.36 6.94
C ARG A 91 18.11 6.10 6.10
N ILE A 92 17.91 4.94 6.73
CA ILE A 92 17.95 3.65 6.03
C ILE A 92 16.62 2.94 6.26
N VAL A 93 15.88 2.73 5.18
CA VAL A 93 14.66 1.94 5.16
C VAL A 93 14.90 0.64 4.39
N LYS A 94 14.38 -0.48 4.90
CA LYS A 94 14.47 -1.80 4.27
C LYS A 94 13.09 -2.26 3.81
N VAL A 95 13.07 -3.06 2.74
CA VAL A 95 11.86 -3.76 2.32
C VAL A 95 11.53 -4.85 3.33
N SER A 96 10.37 -4.75 3.97
CA SER A 96 9.84 -5.79 4.86
C SER A 96 8.94 -6.76 4.10
N SER A 97 8.15 -6.25 3.15
CA SER A 97 7.15 -7.05 2.43
C SER A 97 6.92 -6.50 1.03
N VAL A 98 6.45 -7.37 0.13
CA VAL A 98 6.14 -7.04 -1.26
C VAL A 98 4.71 -7.49 -1.56
N PHE A 99 3.94 -6.66 -2.25
CA PHE A 99 2.59 -7.01 -2.68
C PHE A 99 2.37 -6.59 -4.14
N HIS A 100 1.49 -7.33 -4.84
CA HIS A 100 1.12 -7.04 -6.23
C HIS A 100 -0.34 -6.61 -6.37
N ASN A 101 -1.12 -6.74 -5.30
CA ASN A 101 -2.49 -6.31 -5.20
C ASN A 101 -2.82 -5.98 -3.74
N PHE A 102 -3.94 -5.32 -3.53
CA PHE A 102 -4.50 -5.05 -2.22
C PHE A 102 -6.03 -4.95 -2.32
N THR A 103 -6.75 -5.24 -1.24
CA THR A 103 -8.20 -5.02 -1.20
C THR A 103 -8.49 -3.60 -0.76
N TYR A 104 -9.17 -2.84 -1.61
CA TYR A 104 -9.73 -1.54 -1.25
C TYR A 104 -11.16 -1.70 -0.78
N TRP A 105 -11.49 -1.08 0.36
CA TRP A 105 -12.79 -1.20 1.00
C TRP A 105 -13.50 0.14 1.07
N ASN A 106 -14.77 0.13 0.66
CA ASN A 106 -15.70 1.22 0.90
C ASN A 106 -16.73 0.81 1.97
N LEU A 107 -17.27 1.84 2.62
CA LEU A 107 -18.34 1.68 3.58
C LEU A 107 -19.66 1.49 2.83
N GLU A 108 -20.34 0.36 3.09
CA GLU A 108 -21.69 -0.01 2.60
C GLU A 108 -21.89 -0.11 1.08
N THR A 109 -21.13 0.63 0.28
CA THR A 109 -21.18 0.69 -1.18
C THR A 109 -19.93 0.07 -1.80
N PRO A 110 -20.02 -0.62 -2.94
CA PRO A 110 -18.84 -1.15 -3.62
C PRO A 110 -17.90 -0.03 -4.12
N PRO A 111 -16.59 -0.26 -4.16
CA PRO A 111 -15.67 0.60 -4.90
C PRO A 111 -16.06 0.75 -6.37
N THR A 112 -15.80 1.92 -6.92
CA THR A 112 -16.11 2.32 -8.30
C THR A 112 -14.89 2.93 -8.97
N SER A 113 -14.97 3.20 -10.28
CA SER A 113 -13.92 3.92 -11.02
C SER A 113 -13.75 5.38 -10.58
N ASP A 114 -14.73 5.96 -9.90
CA ASP A 114 -14.68 7.37 -9.48
C ASP A 114 -13.93 7.56 -8.14
N ASP A 115 -13.68 6.46 -7.43
CA ASP A 115 -12.91 6.46 -6.18
C ASP A 115 -11.48 6.96 -6.41
N GLY A 116 -11.04 7.89 -5.55
CA GLY A 116 -9.73 8.53 -5.67
C GLY A 116 -8.57 7.54 -5.69
N VAL A 117 -8.65 6.45 -4.90
CA VAL A 117 -7.65 5.39 -4.88
C VAL A 117 -7.61 4.65 -6.22
N VAL A 118 -8.76 4.31 -6.79
CA VAL A 118 -8.84 3.61 -8.08
C VAL A 118 -8.25 4.47 -9.19
N ARG A 119 -8.61 5.76 -9.23
CA ARG A 119 -8.04 6.73 -10.18
C ARG A 119 -6.53 6.94 -9.99
N ALA A 120 -6.05 6.91 -8.74
CA ALA A 120 -4.62 7.04 -8.46
C ALA A 120 -3.81 5.86 -9.04
N MET A 121 -4.40 4.67 -9.18
CA MET A 121 -3.74 3.53 -9.82
C MET A 121 -3.49 3.74 -11.32
N GLU A 122 -4.21 4.64 -11.98
CA GLU A 122 -4.02 4.97 -13.40
C GLU A 122 -2.89 5.99 -13.60
N TRP A 123 -2.53 6.75 -12.56
CA TRP A 123 -1.55 7.84 -12.64
C TRP A 123 -0.18 7.41 -13.20
N PRO A 124 0.41 6.26 -12.83
CA PRO A 124 1.76 5.91 -13.31
C PRO A 124 1.86 5.80 -14.83
N MET A 125 0.82 5.29 -15.50
CA MET A 125 0.75 5.23 -16.97
C MET A 125 0.76 6.63 -17.58
N LEU A 126 0.00 7.56 -16.99
CA LEU A 126 -0.04 8.95 -17.45
C LEU A 126 1.31 9.66 -17.20
N ALA A 127 1.93 9.42 -16.04
CA ALA A 127 3.23 9.98 -15.69
C ALA A 127 4.32 9.52 -16.68
N GLU A 128 4.32 8.26 -17.09
CA GLU A 128 5.23 7.74 -18.11
C GLU A 128 5.07 8.46 -19.45
N ALA A 129 3.83 8.70 -19.89
CA ALA A 129 3.57 9.44 -21.12
C ALA A 129 4.01 10.92 -21.05
N ILE A 130 3.85 11.58 -19.90
CA ILE A 130 4.23 13.00 -19.73
C ILE A 130 5.75 13.17 -19.62
N HIS A 131 6.41 12.28 -18.88
CA HIS A 131 7.84 12.39 -18.56
C HIS A 131 8.74 11.56 -19.49
N GLY A 132 8.15 10.87 -20.47
CA GLY A 132 8.88 10.15 -21.50
C GLY A 132 9.81 11.08 -22.29
N PRO A 133 10.94 10.56 -22.80
CA PRO A 133 11.82 11.33 -23.66
C PRO A 133 11.08 11.78 -24.93
N VAL A 134 11.36 12.98 -25.41
CA VAL A 134 10.84 13.47 -26.69
C VAL A 134 11.72 12.93 -27.81
N ASP A 135 11.11 12.22 -28.77
CA ASP A 135 11.81 11.78 -29.98
C ASP A 135 12.38 12.99 -30.74
N LYS A 136 13.64 12.87 -31.19
CA LYS A 136 14.34 13.94 -31.91
C LYS A 136 13.93 14.05 -33.37
#